data_AF-A0AA45MCH6-F1
#
_entry.id   AF-A0AA45MCH6-F1
#
_cell.length_a   1.000
_cell.length_b   1.000
_cell.length_c   1.000
_cell.angle_alpha   90.00
_cell.angle_beta   90.00
_cell.angle_gamma   90.00
#
_symmetry.space_group_name_H-M   'P 1'
#
loop_
_entity.id
_entity.type
_entity.pdbx_description
1 polymer ?
#
loop_
_entity_poly.entity_id
_entity_poly.type
_entity_poly.pdbx_seq_one_letter_code
_entity_poly.pdbx_strand_id
1 'polypeptide(L)'
;MRQIFSTWPLLAVALGAAVSLNAGAAEPRTLAVADFSSCAKPVWPKEALRNEQSGTVTLSFLVDADGGVVDTKITRSSGFPLLDDAAATGLRQCHFKPGIVDGKAVSAWQQMQYVWELDGVSRLHVDQAGVNRYRAAALAGDAEALYQLAKAYSNGAANQATTLQQFRETLDKNLADAQFELARRLETGTNAPKDQAEATAWYRKAAEAGKVEGQLELGYRYEHGKGITQSYAEAMAWYLKAAAQGNHVAENNIGLLHAYGRGVAIDFAEAAVWYRKAAEGGNAWGEANLGMFLLYGRGVPQDLPQARQWLERAAAQRNPAAERDLALMYLNGNGVPRDDAEGLRYLRLAAEGKNVDSQIRLGLVLSHGLLGVAADPAEGVKWQRAAAKRGNAIAENNLGYAYETGSGVAQDYAAARDWYLRAASRGNGNAQAALGGLYEHGLGGDQDPVRAAAQYQMAAAQNNADGLYRLAALHEAGLGVQRSASTAAAMYQRAAALDFEAAMRRLASAYEKGELGLKPDAALASAWRDKAERKAAAPRFEFR
;
A
#
# COMPACT_ATOMS: atom_id res chain seq x y z
N MET A 1 7.25 -20.50 24.97
CA MET A 1 6.62 -21.18 23.81
C MET A 1 5.76 -22.39 24.20
N ARG A 2 4.44 -22.38 23.90
CA ARG A 2 3.56 -23.56 24.00
C ARG A 2 2.92 -23.89 22.65
N GLN A 3 2.79 -25.18 22.34
CA GLN A 3 1.92 -25.70 21.27
C GLN A 3 0.47 -25.59 21.73
N ILE A 4 -0.41 -25.03 20.90
CA ILE A 4 -1.85 -25.00 21.16
C ILE A 4 -2.54 -25.75 20.01
N PHE A 5 -3.33 -26.76 20.38
CA PHE A 5 -3.95 -27.75 19.51
C PHE A 5 -5.35 -27.30 19.08
N SER A 6 -5.70 -27.48 17.80
CA SER A 6 -7.10 -27.51 17.38
C SER A 6 -7.32 -28.65 16.40
N THR A 7 -8.25 -29.54 16.71
CA THR A 7 -8.68 -30.66 15.85
C THR A 7 -9.99 -30.27 15.18
N TRP A 8 -9.97 -30.05 13.87
CA TRP A 8 -11.19 -30.06 13.05
C TRP A 8 -10.95 -31.04 11.89
N PRO A 9 -11.70 -32.13 11.75
CA PRO A 9 -11.64 -32.96 10.55
C PRO A 9 -12.30 -32.21 9.39
N LEU A 10 -11.61 -32.11 8.26
CA LEU A 10 -12.22 -31.64 7.00
C LEU A 10 -12.98 -32.80 6.35
N LEU A 11 -14.30 -32.64 6.25
CA LEU A 11 -15.15 -33.38 5.33
C LEU A 11 -14.69 -33.11 3.89
N ALA A 12 -14.15 -34.14 3.22
CA ALA A 12 -13.90 -34.09 1.78
C ALA A 12 -15.22 -34.29 1.03
N VAL A 13 -15.73 -33.23 0.39
CA VAL A 13 -16.74 -33.34 -0.69
C VAL A 13 -15.99 -33.75 -1.96
N ALA A 14 -16.12 -35.01 -2.34
CA ALA A 14 -15.63 -35.51 -3.63
C ALA A 14 -16.67 -35.20 -4.72
N LEU A 15 -16.28 -34.37 -5.69
CA LEU A 15 -16.95 -34.27 -7.00
C LEU A 15 -16.37 -35.36 -7.90
N GLY A 16 -17.20 -36.32 -8.31
CA GLY A 16 -16.83 -37.34 -9.30
C GLY A 16 -17.93 -38.37 -9.56
N ALA A 17 -18.64 -38.18 -10.68
CA ALA A 17 -19.37 -39.12 -11.54
C ALA A 17 -20.03 -40.39 -10.96
N ALA A 18 -21.31 -40.56 -11.31
CA ALA A 18 -22.17 -41.70 -11.01
C ALA A 18 -21.66 -43.05 -11.54
N VAL A 19 -21.68 -44.08 -10.67
CA VAL A 19 -22.07 -45.46 -11.00
C VAL A 19 -22.75 -46.06 -9.76
N SER A 20 -23.96 -46.59 -9.92
CA SER A 20 -24.71 -47.33 -8.90
C SER A 20 -24.11 -48.73 -8.69
N LEU A 21 -24.01 -49.21 -7.43
CA LEU A 21 -24.53 -50.51 -6.97
C LEU A 21 -24.11 -50.83 -5.52
N ASN A 22 -25.13 -51.23 -4.74
CA ASN A 22 -25.15 -52.07 -3.53
C ASN A 22 -24.46 -51.66 -2.22
N ALA A 23 -25.31 -51.64 -1.18
CA ALA A 23 -24.98 -51.67 0.22
C ALA A 23 -24.32 -53.00 0.62
N GLY A 24 -23.16 -52.91 1.26
CA GLY A 24 -22.50 -53.98 2.00
C GLY A 24 -21.70 -53.33 3.13
N ALA A 25 -21.87 -53.81 4.36
CA ALA A 25 -21.31 -53.24 5.57
C ALA A 25 -19.77 -53.10 5.48
N ALA A 26 -19.28 -51.85 5.55
CA ALA A 26 -17.86 -51.55 5.69
C ALA A 26 -17.61 -50.98 7.09
N GLU A 27 -16.65 -51.56 7.81
CA GLU A 27 -16.17 -51.11 9.12
C GLU A 27 -15.72 -49.63 9.10
N PRO A 28 -15.75 -48.92 10.25
CA PRO A 28 -15.49 -47.48 10.28
C PRO A 28 -14.04 -47.15 9.88
N ARG A 29 -13.89 -46.41 8.76
CA ARG A 29 -12.64 -45.77 8.33
C ARG A 29 -12.15 -44.82 9.43
N THR A 30 -11.08 -45.20 10.14
CA THR A 30 -10.42 -44.33 11.10
C THR A 30 -9.29 -43.56 10.42
N LEU A 31 -9.53 -42.30 10.08
CA LEU A 31 -8.44 -41.37 9.75
C LEU A 31 -7.63 -41.13 11.03
N ALA A 32 -6.42 -41.67 11.10
CA ALA A 32 -5.54 -41.50 12.24
C ALA A 32 -5.26 -40.00 12.46
N VAL A 33 -5.52 -39.53 13.69
CA VAL A 33 -5.02 -38.25 14.17
C VAL A 33 -3.53 -38.43 14.42
N ALA A 34 -2.68 -37.71 13.68
CA ALA A 34 -1.24 -37.81 13.87
C ALA A 34 -0.87 -37.44 15.32
N ASP A 35 0.00 -38.25 15.93
CA ASP A 35 0.61 -37.91 17.22
C ASP A 35 1.74 -36.93 16.96
N PHE A 36 1.49 -35.65 17.20
CA PHE A 36 2.42 -34.57 16.87
C PHE A 36 3.53 -34.38 17.91
N SER A 37 3.55 -35.18 18.99
CA SER A 37 4.52 -35.06 20.08
C SER A 37 5.95 -35.49 19.69
N SER A 38 6.10 -36.25 18.60
CA SER A 38 7.40 -36.68 18.05
C SER A 38 8.07 -35.63 17.15
N CYS A 39 7.36 -34.57 16.76
CA CYS A 39 7.85 -33.58 15.81
C CYS A 39 8.69 -32.51 16.51
N ALA A 40 9.97 -32.42 16.15
CA ALA A 40 10.87 -31.40 16.68
C ALA A 40 10.38 -29.99 16.31
N LYS A 41 10.64 -29.02 17.19
CA LYS A 41 10.31 -27.62 16.92
C LYS A 41 11.20 -27.09 15.79
N PRO A 42 10.66 -26.29 14.84
CA PRO A 42 11.47 -25.59 13.86
C PRO A 42 12.55 -24.75 14.51
N VAL A 43 13.72 -24.67 13.88
CA VAL A 43 14.77 -23.73 14.26
C VAL A 43 14.42 -22.37 13.68
N TRP A 44 14.03 -21.43 14.54
CA TRP A 44 13.60 -20.10 14.12
C TRP A 44 14.81 -19.15 13.84
N PRO A 45 14.87 -18.47 12.68
CA PRO A 45 15.95 -17.54 12.36
C PRO A 45 15.99 -16.35 13.33
N LYS A 46 17.13 -16.14 14.01
CA LYS A 46 17.30 -15.06 15.02
C LYS A 46 17.06 -13.64 14.47
N GLU A 47 17.28 -13.42 13.18
CA GLU A 47 17.08 -12.13 12.51
C GLU A 47 15.59 -11.81 12.29
N ALA A 48 14.78 -12.83 12.01
CA ALA A 48 13.34 -12.70 11.84
C ALA A 48 12.61 -12.46 13.18
N LEU A 49 13.19 -12.93 14.29
CA LEU A 49 12.66 -12.74 15.65
C LEU A 49 12.87 -11.31 16.22
N ARG A 50 13.67 -10.44 15.60
CA ARG A 50 13.88 -9.07 16.13
C ARG A 50 12.73 -8.11 15.84
N ASN A 51 11.94 -8.40 14.81
CA ASN A 51 10.91 -7.49 14.34
C ASN A 51 9.55 -7.78 14.96
N GLU A 52 9.32 -8.98 15.53
CA GLU A 52 7.96 -9.44 15.85
C GLU A 52 7.85 -10.38 17.05
N GLN A 53 6.82 -10.11 17.87
CA GLN A 53 6.67 -10.67 19.21
C GLN A 53 5.77 -11.91 19.28
N SER A 54 4.91 -12.14 18.27
CA SER A 54 4.10 -13.35 18.14
C SER A 54 3.62 -13.56 16.69
N GLY A 55 3.29 -14.80 16.32
CA GLY A 55 2.81 -15.11 14.97
C GLY A 55 2.22 -16.50 14.85
N THR A 56 1.58 -16.77 13.72
CA THR A 56 0.87 -18.03 13.47
C THR A 56 0.95 -18.40 12.00
N VAL A 57 1.40 -19.62 11.70
CA VAL A 57 1.40 -20.21 10.36
C VAL A 57 0.67 -21.53 10.38
N THR A 58 -0.14 -21.78 9.36
CA THR A 58 -0.86 -23.04 9.17
C THR A 58 -0.34 -23.73 7.92
N LEU A 59 0.02 -25.01 8.06
CA LEU A 59 0.50 -25.84 6.97
C LEU A 59 -0.37 -27.09 6.85
N SER A 60 -0.70 -27.46 5.62
CA SER A 60 -1.15 -28.80 5.28
C SER A 60 0.03 -29.61 4.77
N PHE A 61 0.09 -30.90 5.07
CA PHE A 61 1.20 -31.76 4.68
C PHE A 61 0.76 -33.19 4.46
N LEU A 62 1.46 -33.91 3.58
CA LEU A 62 1.17 -35.30 3.26
C LEU A 62 2.09 -36.22 4.07
N VAL A 63 1.51 -37.02 4.95
CA VAL A 63 2.20 -38.13 5.63
C VAL A 63 2.11 -39.33 4.71
N ASP A 64 3.25 -39.92 4.33
CA ASP A 64 3.29 -41.11 3.49
C ASP A 64 3.09 -42.39 4.30
N ALA A 65 2.95 -43.54 3.64
CA ALA A 65 2.70 -44.84 4.27
C ALA A 65 3.83 -45.30 5.19
N ASP A 66 5.05 -44.78 5.03
CA ASP A 66 6.16 -45.01 5.97
C ASP A 66 6.10 -44.09 7.20
N GLY A 67 5.32 -43.01 7.15
CA GLY A 67 5.18 -42.00 8.19
C GLY A 67 5.97 -40.70 7.93
N GLY A 68 6.75 -40.63 6.85
CA GLY A 68 7.49 -39.43 6.46
C GLY A 68 6.61 -38.34 5.89
N VAL A 69 7.05 -37.08 5.98
CA VAL A 69 6.37 -35.95 5.33
C VAL A 69 6.96 -35.71 3.94
N VAL A 70 6.18 -35.97 2.90
CA VAL A 70 6.65 -35.90 1.50
C VAL A 70 6.18 -34.64 0.76
N ASP A 71 5.17 -33.94 1.28
CA ASP A 71 4.72 -32.65 0.74
C ASP A 71 4.25 -31.72 1.86
N THR A 72 4.46 -30.42 1.69
CA THR A 72 4.07 -29.36 2.65
C THR A 72 3.58 -28.13 1.89
N LYS A 73 2.39 -27.67 2.24
CA LYS A 73 1.77 -26.45 1.70
C LYS A 73 1.40 -25.50 2.83
N ILE A 74 1.90 -24.27 2.77
CA ILE A 74 1.42 -23.19 3.66
C ILE A 74 -0.01 -22.84 3.22
N THR A 75 -0.98 -23.15 4.07
CA THR A 75 -2.39 -22.82 3.83
C THR A 75 -2.80 -21.50 4.46
N ARG A 76 -2.06 -21.04 5.47
CA ARG A 76 -2.15 -19.67 6.00
C ARG A 76 -0.77 -19.18 6.39
N SER A 77 -0.27 -18.19 5.65
CA SER A 77 1.00 -17.50 5.95
C SER A 77 0.87 -16.69 7.24
N SER A 78 1.98 -16.59 7.99
CA SER A 78 2.09 -15.67 9.12
C SER A 78 2.26 -14.21 8.70
N GLY A 79 2.56 -13.95 7.43
CA GLY A 79 3.02 -12.65 6.93
C GLY A 79 4.55 -12.53 6.86
N PHE A 80 5.29 -13.54 7.32
CA PHE A 80 6.75 -13.52 7.44
C PHE A 80 7.38 -14.70 6.70
N PRO A 81 7.83 -14.51 5.45
CA PRO A 81 8.32 -15.60 4.61
C PRO A 81 9.43 -16.44 5.25
N LEU A 82 10.35 -15.82 5.99
CA LEU A 82 11.44 -16.55 6.67
C LEU A 82 10.95 -17.44 7.82
N LEU A 83 9.87 -17.05 8.51
CA LEU A 83 9.28 -17.85 9.59
C LEU A 83 8.37 -18.94 8.99
N ASP A 84 7.62 -18.62 7.95
CA ASP A 84 6.81 -19.61 7.22
C ASP A 84 7.67 -20.73 6.61
N ASP A 85 8.82 -20.37 6.03
CA ASP A 85 9.77 -21.32 5.44
C ASP A 85 10.47 -22.18 6.51
N ALA A 86 10.85 -21.58 7.63
CA ALA A 86 11.39 -22.33 8.77
C ALA A 86 10.38 -23.35 9.30
N ALA A 87 9.10 -22.98 9.40
CA ALA A 87 8.02 -23.87 9.81
C ALA A 87 7.81 -25.04 8.84
N ALA A 88 7.82 -24.77 7.53
CA ALA A 88 7.72 -25.81 6.50
C ALA A 88 8.93 -26.76 6.53
N THR A 89 10.14 -26.21 6.66
CA THR A 89 11.38 -26.98 6.73
C THR A 89 11.44 -27.87 7.96
N GLY A 90 11.07 -27.36 9.14
CA GLY A 90 11.01 -28.15 10.37
C GLY A 90 10.00 -29.30 10.28
N LEU A 91 8.85 -29.05 9.65
CA LEU A 91 7.81 -30.07 9.47
C LEU A 91 8.24 -31.22 8.56
N ARG A 92 9.05 -30.96 7.53
CA ARG A 92 9.61 -32.02 6.65
C ARG A 92 10.57 -32.97 7.37
N GLN A 93 11.09 -32.58 8.53
CA GLN A 93 11.98 -33.42 9.34
C GLN A 93 11.22 -34.32 10.31
N CYS A 94 9.89 -34.19 10.37
CA CYS A 94 9.06 -34.94 11.30
C CYS A 94 8.57 -36.26 10.70
N HIS A 95 8.32 -37.22 11.59
CA HIS A 95 7.80 -38.53 11.25
C HIS A 95 6.56 -38.82 12.09
N PHE A 96 5.46 -39.15 11.42
CA PHE A 96 4.14 -39.34 12.00
C PHE A 96 3.65 -40.76 11.80
N LYS A 97 2.57 -41.12 12.49
CA LYS A 97 1.87 -42.38 12.20
C LYS A 97 1.09 -42.23 10.89
N PRO A 98 1.26 -43.15 9.91
CA PRO A 98 0.50 -43.11 8.67
C PRO A 98 -0.98 -43.38 8.93
N GLY A 99 -1.83 -43.01 7.97
CA GLY A 99 -3.24 -43.43 7.99
C GLY A 99 -3.34 -44.94 7.79
N ILE A 100 -4.33 -45.59 8.42
CA ILE A 100 -4.57 -47.03 8.24
C ILE A 100 -5.94 -47.24 7.60
N VAL A 101 -6.00 -47.99 6.49
CA VAL A 101 -7.23 -48.44 5.85
C VAL A 101 -7.12 -49.95 5.65
N ASP A 102 -8.10 -50.71 6.17
CA ASP A 102 -8.13 -52.18 6.08
C ASP A 102 -6.84 -52.86 6.56
N GLY A 103 -6.26 -52.33 7.65
CA GLY A 103 -5.00 -52.83 8.24
C GLY A 103 -3.73 -52.45 7.47
N LYS A 104 -3.82 -51.67 6.40
CA LYS A 104 -2.67 -51.22 5.58
C LYS A 104 -2.40 -49.74 5.75
N ALA A 105 -1.13 -49.38 5.79
CA ALA A 105 -0.70 -47.98 5.82
C ALA A 105 -0.97 -47.30 4.47
N VAL A 106 -1.54 -46.10 4.53
CA VAL A 106 -1.85 -45.25 3.39
C VAL A 106 -1.41 -43.82 3.66
N SER A 107 -1.05 -43.11 2.61
CA SER A 107 -0.70 -41.70 2.69
C SER A 107 -1.95 -40.86 3.01
N ALA A 108 -1.81 -39.86 3.88
CA ALA A 108 -2.92 -39.02 4.31
C ALA A 108 -2.49 -37.55 4.50
N TRP A 109 -3.32 -36.64 4.01
CA TRP A 109 -3.15 -35.22 4.26
C TRP A 109 -3.53 -34.88 5.70
N GLN A 110 -2.66 -34.13 6.35
CA GLN A 110 -2.80 -33.62 7.71
C GLN A 110 -2.63 -32.11 7.70
N GLN A 111 -2.98 -31.46 8.81
CA GLN A 111 -2.78 -30.03 8.99
C GLN A 111 -2.19 -29.76 10.37
N MET A 112 -1.22 -28.84 10.43
CA MET A 112 -0.62 -28.38 11.67
C MET A 112 -0.47 -26.86 11.67
N GLN A 113 -0.55 -26.29 12.87
CA GLN A 113 -0.38 -24.87 13.10
C GLN A 113 0.80 -24.67 14.05
N TYR A 114 1.76 -23.84 13.62
CA TYR A 114 2.79 -23.34 14.53
C TYR A 114 2.36 -21.97 15.05
N VAL A 115 2.41 -21.81 16.37
CA VAL A 115 2.22 -20.55 17.08
C VAL A 115 3.51 -20.26 17.85
N TRP A 116 4.08 -19.07 17.65
CA TRP A 116 5.24 -18.62 18.42
C TRP A 116 4.94 -17.33 19.17
N GLU A 117 5.61 -17.20 20.31
CA GLU A 117 5.66 -16.01 21.16
C GLU A 117 7.08 -15.92 21.71
N LEU A 118 7.70 -14.75 21.63
CA LEU A 118 9.02 -14.51 22.24
C LEU A 118 8.88 -14.33 23.75
N ASP A 119 9.78 -14.96 24.52
CA ASP A 119 9.81 -14.82 25.97
C ASP A 119 10.18 -13.36 26.34
N GLY A 120 9.33 -12.68 27.12
CA GLY A 120 9.53 -11.29 27.57
C GLY A 120 8.32 -10.37 27.42
N VAL A 121 7.28 -10.78 26.68
CA VAL A 121 5.99 -10.06 26.65
C VAL A 121 5.05 -10.75 27.63
N SER A 122 4.94 -10.21 28.85
CA SER A 122 3.78 -10.55 29.69
C SER A 122 2.52 -10.23 28.90
N ARG A 123 1.68 -11.24 28.62
CA ARG A 123 0.32 -10.96 28.17
C ARG A 123 -0.33 -10.09 29.23
N LEU A 124 -0.81 -8.91 28.85
CA LEU A 124 -1.64 -8.09 29.71
C LEU A 124 -2.78 -8.97 30.24
N HIS A 125 -2.76 -9.26 31.53
CA HIS A 125 -3.83 -10.02 32.17
C HIS A 125 -4.84 -9.02 32.69
N VAL A 126 -5.73 -8.54 31.81
CA VAL A 126 -6.74 -7.55 32.19
C VAL A 126 -7.56 -8.07 33.37
N ASP A 127 -7.58 -7.33 34.47
CA ASP A 127 -8.46 -7.62 35.60
C ASP A 127 -9.90 -7.24 35.20
N GLN A 128 -10.59 -8.17 34.54
CA GLN A 128 -11.93 -7.93 34.03
C GLN A 128 -12.93 -7.61 35.15
N ALA A 129 -12.74 -8.17 36.35
CA ALA A 129 -13.57 -7.86 37.50
C ALA A 129 -13.35 -6.39 37.95
N GLY A 130 -12.09 -5.94 37.98
CA GLY A 130 -11.74 -4.54 38.20
C GLY A 130 -12.34 -3.61 37.14
N VAL A 131 -12.18 -3.94 35.85
CA VAL A 131 -12.78 -3.17 34.75
C VAL A 131 -14.29 -3.03 34.94
N ASN A 132 -14.99 -4.15 35.14
CA ASN A 132 -16.45 -4.14 35.32
C ASN A 132 -16.87 -3.34 36.56
N ARG A 133 -16.06 -3.34 37.62
CA ARG A 133 -16.34 -2.63 38.88
C ARG A 133 -16.19 -1.11 38.73
N TYR A 134 -15.14 -0.65 38.06
CA TYR A 134 -14.77 0.77 38.08
C TYR A 134 -15.25 1.54 36.85
N ARG A 135 -15.52 0.87 35.72
CA ARG A 135 -15.83 1.53 34.45
C ARG A 135 -17.01 2.51 34.53
N ALA A 136 -18.12 2.12 35.15
CA ALA A 136 -19.30 2.98 35.23
C ALA A 136 -19.04 4.26 36.04
N ALA A 137 -18.39 4.12 37.21
CA ALA A 137 -18.03 5.26 38.06
C ALA A 137 -17.00 6.17 37.37
N ALA A 138 -15.99 5.59 36.72
CA ALA A 138 -15.01 6.34 35.95
C ALA A 138 -15.66 7.14 34.80
N LEU A 139 -16.63 6.55 34.09
CA LEU A 139 -17.40 7.23 33.04
C LEU A 139 -18.31 8.34 33.58
N ALA A 140 -18.72 8.23 34.84
CA ALA A 140 -19.44 9.27 35.58
C ALA A 140 -18.52 10.38 36.13
N GLY A 141 -17.20 10.26 35.95
CA GLY A 141 -16.22 11.28 36.35
C GLY A 141 -15.52 11.02 37.67
N ASP A 142 -15.66 9.83 38.27
CA ASP A 142 -14.91 9.46 39.47
C ASP A 142 -13.43 9.23 39.13
N ALA A 143 -12.57 10.12 39.66
CA ALA A 143 -11.14 10.10 39.45
C ALA A 143 -10.47 8.84 40.01
N GLU A 144 -10.86 8.40 41.21
CA GLU A 144 -10.26 7.21 41.82
C GLU A 144 -10.69 5.96 41.05
N ALA A 145 -11.96 5.89 40.62
CA ALA A 145 -12.41 4.82 39.75
C ALA A 145 -11.63 4.81 38.41
N LEU A 146 -11.32 5.98 37.84
CA LEU A 146 -10.50 6.07 36.63
C LEU A 146 -9.07 5.54 36.85
N TYR A 147 -8.46 5.84 37.99
CA TYR A 147 -7.15 5.29 38.35
C TYR A 147 -7.21 3.76 38.51
N GLN A 148 -8.20 3.24 39.24
CA GLN A 148 -8.35 1.80 39.45
C GLN A 148 -8.64 1.08 38.12
N LEU A 149 -9.41 1.71 37.23
CA LEU A 149 -9.64 1.21 35.89
C LEU A 149 -8.34 1.15 35.07
N ALA A 150 -7.54 2.22 35.07
CA ALA A 150 -6.24 2.22 34.42
C ALA A 150 -5.32 1.11 34.97
N LYS A 151 -5.32 0.90 36.30
CA LYS A 151 -4.60 -0.21 36.94
C LYS A 151 -5.08 -1.58 36.46
N ALA A 152 -6.39 -1.79 36.37
CA ALA A 152 -6.99 -3.03 35.89
C ALA A 152 -6.59 -3.37 34.44
N TYR A 153 -6.47 -2.35 33.57
CA TYR A 153 -5.97 -2.51 32.20
C TYR A 153 -4.47 -2.78 32.11
N SER A 154 -3.69 -2.37 33.10
CA SER A 154 -2.22 -2.42 33.06
C SER A 154 -1.63 -3.69 33.65
N ASN A 155 -2.46 -4.64 34.07
CA ASN A 155 -1.98 -5.76 34.87
C ASN A 155 -1.06 -6.68 34.08
N GLY A 156 0.14 -6.91 34.60
CA GLY A 156 1.22 -7.63 33.92
C GLY A 156 1.96 -6.79 32.87
N ALA A 157 1.66 -5.51 32.69
CA ALA A 157 2.37 -4.66 31.72
C ALA A 157 3.84 -4.45 32.11
N ALA A 158 4.73 -4.41 31.11
CA ALA A 158 6.09 -3.92 31.32
C ALA A 158 6.04 -2.45 31.79
N ASN A 159 6.82 -2.09 32.81
CA ASN A 159 6.83 -0.75 33.42
C ASN A 159 5.49 -0.29 34.05
N GLN A 160 4.60 -1.23 34.41
CA GLN A 160 3.28 -0.92 35.02
C GLN A 160 3.37 0.10 36.17
N ALA A 161 4.31 -0.08 37.10
CA ALA A 161 4.43 0.79 38.28
C ALA A 161 4.69 2.24 37.89
N THR A 162 5.68 2.48 37.01
CA THR A 162 6.01 3.82 36.52
C THR A 162 4.87 4.43 35.72
N THR A 163 4.22 3.65 34.84
CA THR A 163 3.07 4.13 34.07
C THR A 163 1.89 4.53 34.96
N LEU A 164 1.59 3.75 36.00
CA LEU A 164 0.51 4.09 36.93
C LEU A 164 0.85 5.28 37.82
N GLN A 165 2.11 5.44 38.22
CA GLN A 165 2.55 6.64 38.92
C GLN A 165 2.34 7.89 38.04
N GLN A 166 2.82 7.88 36.80
CA GLN A 166 2.62 8.97 35.85
C GLN A 166 1.14 9.25 35.57
N PHE A 167 0.32 8.19 35.51
CA PHE A 167 -1.13 8.31 35.35
C PHE A 167 -1.76 8.99 36.57
N ARG A 168 -1.35 8.65 37.79
CA ARG A 168 -1.81 9.30 39.02
C ARG A 168 -1.44 10.78 39.02
N GLU A 169 -0.19 11.11 38.71
CA GLU A 169 0.28 12.51 38.65
C GLU A 169 -0.51 13.33 37.61
N THR A 170 -0.86 12.74 36.46
CA THR A 170 -1.72 13.38 35.46
C THR A 170 -3.13 13.60 36.01
N LEU A 171 -3.71 12.57 36.63
CA LEU A 171 -5.06 12.61 37.19
C LEU A 171 -5.20 13.66 38.29
N ASP A 172 -4.22 13.78 39.16
CA ASP A 172 -4.21 14.76 40.27
C ASP A 172 -4.15 16.20 39.75
N LYS A 173 -3.61 16.42 38.55
CA LYS A 173 -3.59 17.74 37.88
C LYS A 173 -4.90 18.02 37.15
N ASN A 174 -5.39 17.05 36.39
CA ASN A 174 -6.53 17.23 35.52
C ASN A 174 -7.15 15.89 35.10
N LEU A 175 -8.42 15.69 35.46
CA LEU A 175 -9.18 14.50 35.08
C LEU A 175 -9.28 14.33 33.56
N ALA A 176 -9.44 15.41 32.79
CA ALA A 176 -9.57 15.35 31.35
C ALA A 176 -8.27 14.88 30.66
N ASP A 177 -7.11 15.28 31.21
CA ASP A 177 -5.80 14.81 30.72
C ASP A 177 -5.63 13.31 31.01
N ALA A 178 -6.05 12.83 32.18
CA ALA A 178 -6.00 11.41 32.51
C ALA A 178 -6.96 10.57 31.64
N GLN A 179 -8.16 11.08 31.35
CA GLN A 179 -9.09 10.44 30.41
C GLN A 179 -8.48 10.33 29.01
N PHE A 180 -7.85 11.41 28.52
CA PHE A 180 -7.16 11.42 27.24
C PHE A 180 -6.00 10.41 27.19
N GLU A 181 -5.20 10.35 28.26
CA GLU A 181 -4.08 9.41 28.34
C GLU A 181 -4.56 7.94 28.40
N LEU A 182 -5.64 7.65 29.13
CA LEU A 182 -6.23 6.31 29.12
C LEU A 182 -6.71 5.93 27.71
N ALA A 183 -7.34 6.87 27.00
CA ALA A 183 -7.78 6.67 25.62
C ALA A 183 -6.62 6.32 24.69
N ARG A 184 -5.51 7.06 24.77
CA ARG A 184 -4.30 6.84 23.95
C ARG A 184 -3.66 5.48 24.21
N ARG A 185 -3.66 5.03 25.47
CA ARG A 185 -3.13 3.71 25.84
C ARG A 185 -3.98 2.58 25.26
N LEU A 186 -5.29 2.68 25.35
CA LEU A 186 -6.24 1.74 24.74
C LEU A 186 -6.18 1.77 23.21
N GLU A 187 -5.93 2.92 22.60
CA GLU A 187 -5.79 3.04 21.16
C GLU A 187 -4.54 2.31 20.64
N THR A 188 -3.41 2.54 21.31
CA THR A 188 -2.09 2.04 20.88
C THR A 188 -1.82 0.61 21.36
N GLY A 189 -2.51 0.15 22.41
CA GLY A 189 -2.19 -1.09 23.11
C GLY A 189 -1.00 -0.96 24.07
N THR A 190 -0.58 0.26 24.39
CA THR A 190 0.59 0.51 25.26
C THR A 190 0.17 0.42 26.72
N ASN A 191 0.62 -0.63 27.42
CA ASN A 191 0.27 -0.88 28.84
C ASN A 191 -1.24 -0.95 29.11
N ALA A 192 -2.04 -1.27 28.09
CA ALA A 192 -3.48 -1.48 28.14
C ALA A 192 -3.88 -2.35 26.94
N PRO A 193 -4.97 -3.14 27.01
CA PRO A 193 -5.44 -3.90 25.86
C PRO A 193 -5.86 -2.94 24.74
N LYS A 194 -5.56 -3.30 23.48
CA LYS A 194 -5.95 -2.46 22.35
C LYS A 194 -7.47 -2.53 22.13
N ASP A 195 -8.16 -1.42 22.33
CA ASP A 195 -9.61 -1.29 22.13
C ASP A 195 -9.96 0.10 21.56
N GLN A 196 -10.37 0.13 20.29
CA GLN A 196 -10.70 1.39 19.60
C GLN A 196 -12.04 1.99 20.03
N ALA A 197 -13.02 1.15 20.37
CA ALA A 197 -14.33 1.62 20.78
C ALA A 197 -14.25 2.25 22.17
N GLU A 198 -13.53 1.60 23.08
CA GLU A 198 -13.31 2.12 24.42
C GLU A 198 -12.41 3.36 24.42
N ALA A 199 -11.35 3.38 23.62
CA ALA A 199 -10.55 4.58 23.43
C ALA A 199 -11.41 5.77 22.98
N THR A 200 -12.36 5.55 22.06
CA THR A 200 -13.28 6.60 21.60
C THR A 200 -14.17 7.14 22.72
N ALA A 201 -14.67 6.27 23.61
CA ALA A 201 -15.47 6.69 24.75
C ALA A 201 -14.68 7.61 25.70
N TRP A 202 -13.40 7.30 25.94
CA TRP A 202 -12.53 8.12 26.79
C TRP A 202 -12.08 9.43 26.12
N TYR A 203 -11.77 9.41 24.82
CA TYR A 203 -11.54 10.65 24.06
C TYR A 203 -12.76 11.56 24.10
N ARG A 204 -13.97 10.99 24.03
CA ARG A 204 -15.21 11.76 24.19
C ARG A 204 -15.31 12.41 25.55
N LYS A 205 -15.02 11.68 26.64
CA LYS A 205 -15.03 12.26 27.99
C LYS A 205 -14.04 13.42 28.13
N ALA A 206 -12.82 13.25 27.62
CA ALA A 206 -11.83 14.33 27.61
C ALA A 206 -12.32 15.54 26.79
N ALA A 207 -12.89 15.31 25.60
CA ALA A 207 -13.41 16.35 24.72
C ALA A 207 -14.59 17.13 25.33
N GLU A 208 -15.53 16.42 25.96
CA GLU A 208 -16.67 16.96 26.70
C GLU A 208 -16.21 17.82 27.89
N ALA A 209 -15.11 17.43 28.55
CA ALA A 209 -14.48 18.19 29.62
C ALA A 209 -13.62 19.38 29.14
N GLY A 210 -13.61 19.67 27.83
CA GLY A 210 -12.94 20.84 27.26
C GLY A 210 -11.49 20.61 26.82
N LYS A 211 -10.92 19.41 26.98
CA LYS A 211 -9.55 19.12 26.54
C LYS A 211 -9.41 19.29 25.03
N VAL A 212 -8.61 20.28 24.61
CA VAL A 212 -8.42 20.65 23.20
C VAL A 212 -7.98 19.46 22.33
N GLU A 213 -7.00 18.68 22.80
CA GLU A 213 -6.49 17.50 22.11
C GLU A 213 -7.54 16.39 22.03
N GLY A 214 -8.40 16.26 23.05
CA GLY A 214 -9.54 15.35 23.03
C GLY A 214 -10.59 15.76 21.99
N GLN A 215 -10.88 17.07 21.90
CA GLN A 215 -11.79 17.61 20.88
C GLN A 215 -11.26 17.42 19.46
N LEU A 216 -9.96 17.69 19.25
CA LEU A 216 -9.30 17.44 17.97
C LEU A 216 -9.34 15.95 17.58
N GLU A 217 -8.95 15.05 18.49
CA GLU A 217 -8.93 13.61 18.23
C GLU A 217 -10.35 13.05 18.01
N LEU A 218 -11.34 13.52 18.76
CA LEU A 218 -12.72 13.11 18.55
C LEU A 218 -13.24 13.58 17.18
N GLY A 219 -12.90 14.81 16.77
CA GLY A 219 -13.19 15.30 15.43
C GLY A 219 -12.58 14.40 14.34
N TYR A 220 -11.29 14.04 14.51
CA TYR A 220 -10.58 13.14 13.61
C TYR A 220 -11.23 11.75 13.52
N ARG A 221 -11.67 11.21 14.66
CA ARG A 221 -12.35 9.90 14.72
C ARG A 221 -13.69 9.92 13.99
N TYR A 222 -14.48 10.98 14.15
CA TYR A 222 -15.72 11.14 13.40
C TYR A 222 -15.47 11.34 11.90
N GLU A 223 -14.41 12.05 11.52
CA GLU A 223 -14.05 12.24 10.11
C GLU A 223 -13.67 10.92 9.42
N HIS A 224 -12.96 10.02 10.11
CA HIS A 224 -12.42 8.79 9.52
C HIS A 224 -13.18 7.52 9.91
N GLY A 225 -14.21 7.62 10.75
CA GLY A 225 -14.94 6.46 11.28
C GLY A 225 -14.10 5.54 12.18
N LYS A 226 -13.11 6.10 12.90
CA LYS A 226 -12.16 5.31 13.70
C LYS A 226 -12.75 4.94 15.05
N GLY A 227 -13.30 3.73 15.15
CA GLY A 227 -13.94 3.22 16.37
C GLY A 227 -15.33 3.81 16.64
N ILE A 228 -15.89 4.54 15.66
CA ILE A 228 -17.21 5.19 15.71
C ILE A 228 -17.78 5.31 14.30
N THR A 229 -19.10 5.43 14.16
CA THR A 229 -19.74 5.74 12.89
C THR A 229 -19.24 7.09 12.36
N GLN A 230 -18.79 7.12 11.11
CA GLN A 230 -18.30 8.33 10.47
C GLN A 230 -19.41 9.39 10.42
N SER A 231 -19.06 10.63 10.76
CA SER A 231 -19.95 11.79 10.66
C SER A 231 -19.13 13.07 10.49
N TYR A 232 -19.13 13.63 9.28
CA TYR A 232 -18.42 14.90 9.04
C TYR A 232 -19.05 16.09 9.78
N ALA A 233 -20.36 16.05 10.05
CA ALA A 233 -21.03 17.08 10.84
C ALA A 233 -20.53 17.10 12.29
N GLU A 234 -20.37 15.92 12.90
CA GLU A 234 -19.77 15.80 14.24
C GLU A 234 -18.29 16.19 14.21
N ALA A 235 -17.54 15.78 13.18
CA ALA A 235 -16.14 16.18 13.01
C ALA A 235 -15.99 17.71 12.99
N MET A 236 -16.81 18.39 12.19
CA MET A 236 -16.88 19.85 12.12
C MET A 236 -17.17 20.47 13.49
N ALA A 237 -18.19 19.97 14.20
CA ALA A 237 -18.57 20.50 15.51
C ALA A 237 -17.44 20.40 16.54
N TRP A 238 -16.71 19.28 16.58
CA TRP A 238 -15.59 19.09 17.49
C TRP A 238 -14.34 19.89 17.08
N TYR A 239 -14.03 19.97 15.79
CA TYR A 239 -12.96 20.83 15.30
C TYR A 239 -13.23 22.31 15.60
N LEU A 240 -14.46 22.79 15.44
CA LEU A 240 -14.82 24.18 15.79
C LEU A 240 -14.58 24.48 17.28
N LYS A 241 -14.91 23.54 18.18
CA LYS A 241 -14.61 23.69 19.61
C LYS A 241 -13.11 23.77 19.89
N ALA A 242 -12.31 22.92 19.24
CA ALA A 242 -10.85 22.96 19.39
C ALA A 242 -10.25 24.25 18.80
N ALA A 243 -10.72 24.67 17.63
CA ALA A 243 -10.30 25.90 16.96
C ALA A 243 -10.65 27.15 17.77
N ALA A 244 -11.82 27.19 18.42
CA ALA A 244 -12.21 28.28 19.33
C ALA A 244 -11.25 28.44 20.53
N GLN A 245 -10.49 27.40 20.86
CA GLN A 245 -9.45 27.41 21.90
C GLN A 245 -8.04 27.64 21.32
N GLY A 246 -7.92 28.06 20.06
CA GLY A 246 -6.65 28.34 19.38
C GLY A 246 -5.94 27.12 18.81
N ASN A 247 -6.64 26.00 18.58
CA ASN A 247 -6.00 24.84 17.97
C ASN A 247 -5.90 24.98 16.45
N HIS A 248 -4.71 25.34 15.96
CA HIS A 248 -4.45 25.56 14.53
C HIS A 248 -4.47 24.27 13.68
N VAL A 249 -4.34 23.09 14.30
CA VAL A 249 -4.54 21.81 13.57
C VAL A 249 -6.03 21.62 13.26
N ALA A 250 -6.92 21.93 14.20
CA ALA A 250 -8.35 21.90 14.00
C ALA A 250 -8.80 22.93 12.95
N GLU A 251 -8.23 24.14 12.96
CA GLU A 251 -8.48 25.15 11.92
C GLU A 251 -8.11 24.64 10.53
N ASN A 252 -6.94 24.00 10.38
CA ASN A 252 -6.56 23.36 9.12
C ASN A 252 -7.57 22.25 8.73
N ASN A 253 -8.01 21.43 9.69
CA ASN A 253 -8.96 20.35 9.40
C ASN A 253 -10.34 20.87 9.00
N ILE A 254 -10.79 22.00 9.56
CA ILE A 254 -12.02 22.68 9.10
C ILE A 254 -11.84 23.14 7.64
N GLY A 255 -10.69 23.72 7.30
CA GLY A 255 -10.35 24.08 5.93
C GLY A 255 -10.42 22.88 4.97
N LEU A 256 -9.95 21.70 5.40
CA LEU A 256 -10.06 20.46 4.62
C LEU A 256 -11.51 20.02 4.42
N LEU A 257 -12.37 20.14 5.43
CA LEU A 257 -13.79 19.79 5.30
C LEU A 257 -14.48 20.65 4.23
N HIS A 258 -14.19 21.95 4.20
CA HIS A 258 -14.70 22.86 3.15
C HIS A 258 -14.08 22.60 1.77
N ALA A 259 -12.75 22.40 1.69
CA ALA A 259 -12.07 22.19 0.41
C ALA A 259 -12.49 20.90 -0.31
N TYR A 260 -12.84 19.86 0.45
CA TYR A 260 -13.27 18.57 -0.08
C TYR A 260 -14.78 18.31 -0.01
N GLY A 261 -15.57 19.26 0.50
CA GLY A 261 -17.02 19.12 0.62
C GLY A 261 -17.44 17.99 1.56
N ARG A 262 -16.71 17.79 2.66
CA ARG A 262 -16.97 16.73 3.64
C ARG A 262 -17.94 17.23 4.70
N GLY A 263 -19.21 16.86 4.57
CA GLY A 263 -20.27 17.30 5.49
C GLY A 263 -20.79 18.72 5.25
N VAL A 264 -20.18 19.44 4.31
CA VAL A 264 -20.55 20.78 3.84
C VAL A 264 -20.39 20.83 2.31
N ALA A 265 -20.97 21.83 1.64
CA ALA A 265 -20.67 22.04 0.22
C ALA A 265 -19.19 22.43 0.02
N ILE A 266 -18.62 22.10 -1.14
CA ILE A 266 -17.27 22.55 -1.48
C ILE A 266 -17.26 24.08 -1.50
N ASP A 267 -16.41 24.67 -0.67
CA ASP A 267 -16.21 26.12 -0.62
C ASP A 267 -14.72 26.43 -0.44
N PHE A 268 -14.07 26.79 -1.54
CA PHE A 268 -12.67 27.14 -1.50
C PHE A 268 -12.42 28.49 -0.83
N ALA A 269 -13.37 29.44 -0.85
CA ALA A 269 -13.18 30.72 -0.21
C ALA A 269 -13.17 30.56 1.31
N GLU A 270 -14.13 29.80 1.84
CA GLU A 270 -14.19 29.48 3.28
C GLU A 270 -12.99 28.63 3.71
N ALA A 271 -12.60 27.62 2.91
CA ALA A 271 -11.39 26.84 3.18
C ALA A 271 -10.13 27.73 3.28
N ALA A 272 -10.00 28.73 2.39
CA ALA A 272 -8.87 29.66 2.43
C ALA A 272 -8.85 30.51 3.71
N VAL A 273 -10.01 30.92 4.21
CA VAL A 273 -10.14 31.64 5.49
C VAL A 273 -9.60 30.79 6.64
N TRP A 274 -9.99 29.51 6.71
CA TRP A 274 -9.53 28.60 7.75
C TRP A 274 -8.05 28.23 7.63
N TYR A 275 -7.56 27.98 6.40
CA TYR A 275 -6.13 27.76 6.19
C TYR A 275 -5.30 28.99 6.56
N ARG A 276 -5.80 30.20 6.32
CA ARG A 276 -5.12 31.43 6.75
C ARG A 276 -5.00 31.53 8.26
N LYS A 277 -6.08 31.27 9.00
CA LYS A 277 -6.02 31.23 10.48
C LYS A 277 -4.99 30.20 10.97
N ALA A 278 -5.03 28.99 10.41
CA ALA A 278 -4.07 27.93 10.74
C ALA A 278 -2.62 28.33 10.41
N ALA A 279 -2.39 28.94 9.25
CA ALA A 279 -1.09 29.38 8.79
C ALA A 279 -0.51 30.53 9.63
N GLU A 280 -1.34 31.52 9.97
CA GLU A 280 -0.99 32.63 10.87
C GLU A 280 -0.64 32.10 12.28
N GLY A 281 -1.33 31.04 12.72
CA GLY A 281 -1.00 30.27 13.92
C GLY A 281 0.21 29.33 13.81
N GLY A 282 0.93 29.33 12.68
CA GLY A 282 2.15 28.55 12.48
C GLY A 282 1.93 27.07 12.16
N ASN A 283 0.70 26.63 11.86
CA ASN A 283 0.45 25.25 11.46
C ASN A 283 1.05 24.96 10.07
N ALA A 284 2.07 24.10 10.01
CA ALA A 284 2.78 23.78 8.77
C ALA A 284 1.87 23.27 7.63
N TRP A 285 0.78 22.55 7.95
CA TRP A 285 -0.18 22.09 6.93
C TRP A 285 -1.11 23.22 6.47
N GLY A 286 -1.54 24.10 7.37
CA GLY A 286 -2.27 25.31 7.04
C GLY A 286 -1.45 26.25 6.16
N GLU A 287 -0.17 26.46 6.50
CA GLU A 287 0.79 27.22 5.68
C GLU A 287 0.93 26.61 4.27
N ALA A 288 1.13 25.28 4.17
CA ALA A 288 1.23 24.59 2.89
C ALA A 288 -0.07 24.70 2.05
N ASN A 289 -1.23 24.50 2.69
CA ASN A 289 -2.53 24.55 2.03
C ASN A 289 -2.87 25.97 1.55
N LEU A 290 -2.60 27.00 2.36
CA LEU A 290 -2.75 28.40 1.94
C LEU A 290 -1.79 28.73 0.79
N GLY A 291 -0.53 28.31 0.90
CA GLY A 291 0.47 28.47 -0.16
C GLY A 291 0.00 27.87 -1.49
N MET A 292 -0.54 26.65 -1.46
CA MET A 292 -1.13 26.00 -2.64
C MET A 292 -2.36 26.76 -3.17
N PHE A 293 -3.24 27.28 -2.30
CA PHE A 293 -4.42 28.04 -2.71
C PHE A 293 -4.03 29.33 -3.45
N LEU A 294 -3.02 30.04 -2.95
CA LEU A 294 -2.45 31.23 -3.61
C LEU A 294 -1.69 30.87 -4.89
N LEU A 295 -1.00 29.73 -4.93
CA LEU A 295 -0.26 29.26 -6.10
C LEU A 295 -1.19 29.00 -7.31
N TYR A 296 -2.37 28.43 -7.06
CA TYR A 296 -3.32 28.05 -8.11
C TYR A 296 -4.57 28.94 -8.19
N GLY A 297 -4.66 30.00 -7.38
CA GLY A 297 -5.82 30.88 -7.33
C GLY A 297 -7.13 30.19 -6.92
N ARG A 298 -7.07 29.23 -5.97
CA ARG A 298 -8.24 28.48 -5.50
C ARG A 298 -8.87 29.21 -4.32
N GLY A 299 -10.10 29.69 -4.47
CA GLY A 299 -10.82 30.40 -3.38
C GLY A 299 -10.26 31.77 -3.01
N VAL A 300 -9.07 32.12 -3.50
CA VAL A 300 -8.39 33.41 -3.38
C VAL A 300 -7.75 33.78 -4.72
N PRO A 301 -7.53 35.07 -5.01
CA PRO A 301 -6.73 35.48 -6.17
C PRO A 301 -5.35 34.82 -6.15
N GLN A 302 -4.82 34.51 -7.33
CA GLN A 302 -3.47 33.96 -7.44
C GLN A 302 -2.44 35.01 -7.00
N ASP A 303 -1.51 34.60 -6.14
CA ASP A 303 -0.39 35.44 -5.66
C ASP A 303 0.84 34.56 -5.47
N LEU A 304 1.70 34.51 -6.50
CA LEU A 304 2.87 33.64 -6.52
C LEU A 304 3.95 34.05 -5.49
N PRO A 305 4.26 35.35 -5.31
CA PRO A 305 5.16 35.78 -4.23
C PRO A 305 4.68 35.35 -2.84
N GLN A 306 3.40 35.56 -2.53
CA GLN A 306 2.86 35.18 -1.22
C GLN A 306 2.76 33.65 -1.07
N ALA A 307 2.38 32.93 -2.14
CA ALA A 307 2.39 31.47 -2.16
C ALA A 307 3.76 30.92 -1.77
N ARG A 308 4.82 31.42 -2.42
CA ARG A 308 6.21 31.01 -2.13
C ARG A 308 6.57 31.24 -0.66
N GLN A 309 6.25 32.40 -0.09
CA GLN A 309 6.57 32.70 1.31
C GLN A 309 5.90 31.71 2.28
N TRP A 310 4.61 31.40 2.07
CA TRP A 310 3.91 30.42 2.90
C TRP A 310 4.45 29.01 2.73
N LEU A 311 4.78 28.61 1.50
CA LEU A 311 5.38 27.31 1.23
C LEU A 311 6.79 27.21 1.83
N GLU A 312 7.60 28.27 1.78
CA GLU A 312 8.95 28.31 2.39
C GLU A 312 8.87 28.15 3.91
N ARG A 313 7.90 28.79 4.56
CA ARG A 313 7.62 28.61 6.00
C ARG A 313 7.24 27.17 6.32
N ALA A 314 6.30 26.60 5.57
CA ALA A 314 5.88 25.21 5.76
C ALA A 314 7.04 24.21 5.51
N ALA A 315 7.87 24.47 4.51
CA ALA A 315 9.06 23.66 4.19
C ALA A 315 10.14 23.78 5.28
N ALA A 316 10.32 24.95 5.90
CA ALA A 316 11.20 25.10 7.06
C ALA A 316 10.75 24.22 8.25
N GLN A 317 9.46 23.90 8.31
CA GLN A 317 8.88 22.94 9.27
C GLN A 317 8.86 21.48 8.75
N ARG A 318 9.60 21.18 7.67
CA ARG A 318 9.68 19.86 7.01
C ARG A 318 8.33 19.35 6.49
N ASN A 319 7.46 20.24 6.01
CA ASN A 319 6.23 19.84 5.33
C ASN A 319 6.55 19.30 3.92
N PRO A 320 6.37 17.99 3.63
CA PRO A 320 6.78 17.40 2.36
C PRO A 320 5.90 17.80 1.17
N ALA A 321 4.68 18.30 1.43
CA ALA A 321 3.81 18.83 0.37
C ALA A 321 4.30 20.22 -0.07
N ALA A 322 4.68 21.07 0.89
CA ALA A 322 5.24 22.38 0.58
C ALA A 322 6.61 22.29 -0.11
N GLU A 323 7.48 21.39 0.37
CA GLU A 323 8.76 21.10 -0.30
C GLU A 323 8.54 20.63 -1.75
N ARG A 324 7.57 19.74 -2.00
CA ARG A 324 7.21 19.34 -3.38
C ARG A 324 6.75 20.54 -4.21
N ASP A 325 5.88 21.38 -3.68
CA ASP A 325 5.33 22.52 -4.43
C ASP A 325 6.41 23.56 -4.74
N LEU A 326 7.33 23.82 -3.81
CA LEU A 326 8.52 24.65 -4.09
C LEU A 326 9.42 24.03 -5.15
N ALA A 327 9.65 22.72 -5.10
CA ALA A 327 10.42 22.04 -6.13
C ALA A 327 9.82 22.29 -7.52
N LEU A 328 8.50 22.15 -7.66
CA LEU A 328 7.81 22.40 -8.94
C LEU A 328 7.81 23.89 -9.33
N MET A 329 7.73 24.82 -8.37
CA MET A 329 7.85 26.25 -8.66
C MET A 329 9.20 26.58 -9.28
N TYR A 330 10.31 26.11 -8.70
CA TYR A 330 11.66 26.36 -9.23
C TYR A 330 11.93 25.61 -10.53
N LEU A 331 11.52 24.34 -10.66
CA LEU A 331 11.73 23.56 -11.89
C LEU A 331 10.97 24.14 -13.09
N ASN A 332 9.78 24.68 -12.87
CA ASN A 332 8.94 25.22 -13.94
C ASN A 332 9.10 26.73 -14.13
N GLY A 333 9.82 27.42 -13.25
CA GLY A 333 9.90 28.88 -13.23
C GLY A 333 8.54 29.55 -12.96
N ASN A 334 7.69 28.94 -12.13
CA ASN A 334 6.37 29.47 -11.80
C ASN A 334 6.46 30.44 -10.63
N GLY A 335 6.47 31.75 -10.91
CA GLY A 335 6.57 32.81 -9.90
C GLY A 335 7.98 33.08 -9.38
N VAL A 336 8.97 32.33 -9.89
CA VAL A 336 10.40 32.49 -9.67
C VAL A 336 11.14 32.20 -10.98
N PRO A 337 12.34 32.75 -11.24
CA PRO A 337 13.17 32.27 -12.33
C PRO A 337 13.41 30.77 -12.20
N ARG A 338 13.44 30.06 -13.34
CA ARG A 338 13.71 28.62 -13.33
C ARG A 338 15.09 28.35 -12.73
N ASP A 339 15.14 27.45 -11.76
CA ASP A 339 16.36 27.01 -11.09
C ASP A 339 16.28 25.50 -10.84
N ASP A 340 16.96 24.73 -11.68
CA ASP A 340 16.95 23.27 -11.62
C ASP A 340 17.67 22.75 -10.35
N ALA A 341 18.68 23.48 -9.86
CA ALA A 341 19.45 23.09 -8.69
C ALA A 341 18.62 23.27 -7.41
N GLU A 342 17.96 24.41 -7.26
CA GLU A 342 17.09 24.68 -6.12
C GLU A 342 15.82 23.82 -6.17
N GLY A 343 15.25 23.62 -7.36
CA GLY A 343 14.16 22.69 -7.59
C GLY A 343 14.50 21.26 -7.16
N LEU A 344 15.69 20.77 -7.54
CA LEU A 344 16.18 19.45 -7.12
C LEU A 344 16.45 19.37 -5.62
N ARG A 345 16.94 20.46 -5.00
CA ARG A 345 17.14 20.53 -3.55
C ARG A 345 15.83 20.27 -2.81
N TYR A 346 14.77 21.00 -3.15
CA TYR A 346 13.44 20.80 -2.56
C TYR A 346 12.84 19.44 -2.89
N LEU A 347 13.04 18.92 -4.10
CA LEU A 347 12.58 17.60 -4.50
C LEU A 347 13.17 16.49 -3.61
N ARG A 348 14.48 16.60 -3.28
CA ARG A 348 15.15 15.69 -2.34
C ARG A 348 14.56 15.77 -0.94
N LEU A 349 14.36 16.98 -0.41
CA LEU A 349 13.76 17.17 0.91
C LEU A 349 12.36 16.53 0.98
N ALA A 350 11.52 16.76 -0.03
CA ALA A 350 10.19 16.17 -0.10
C ALA A 350 10.24 14.63 -0.18
N ALA A 351 11.17 14.07 -0.96
CA ALA A 351 11.36 12.63 -1.08
C ALA A 351 11.81 11.98 0.25
N GLU A 352 12.71 12.63 0.99
CA GLU A 352 13.12 12.25 2.36
C GLU A 352 11.94 12.36 3.35
N GLY A 353 11.11 13.39 3.18
CA GLY A 353 9.82 13.58 3.84
C GLY A 353 8.76 12.53 3.44
N LYS A 354 9.14 11.52 2.66
CA LYS A 354 8.29 10.40 2.19
C LYS A 354 7.16 10.85 1.24
N ASN A 355 7.30 12.00 0.58
CA ASN A 355 6.39 12.39 -0.50
C ASN A 355 6.58 11.45 -1.70
N VAL A 356 5.57 10.65 -2.03
CA VAL A 356 5.68 9.58 -3.05
C VAL A 356 5.98 10.12 -4.43
N ASP A 357 5.31 11.21 -4.83
CA ASP A 357 5.51 11.82 -6.14
C ASP A 357 6.94 12.33 -6.28
N SER A 358 7.49 12.90 -5.20
CA SER A 358 8.87 13.38 -5.16
C SER A 358 9.88 12.23 -5.18
N GLN A 359 9.60 11.12 -4.50
CA GLN A 359 10.43 9.90 -4.58
C GLN A 359 10.48 9.35 -6.02
N ILE A 360 9.35 9.30 -6.71
CA ILE A 360 9.27 8.83 -8.10
C ILE A 360 10.07 9.74 -9.03
N ARG A 361 9.85 11.06 -8.92
CA ARG A 361 10.53 12.07 -9.74
C ARG A 361 12.02 12.08 -9.49
N LEU A 362 12.46 12.07 -8.22
CA LEU A 362 13.87 11.99 -7.86
C LEU A 362 14.50 10.69 -8.37
N GLY A 363 13.77 9.57 -8.25
CA GLY A 363 14.19 8.29 -8.81
C GLY A 363 14.47 8.39 -10.31
N LEU A 364 13.59 9.03 -11.07
CA LEU A 364 13.76 9.23 -12.51
C LEU A 364 14.92 10.18 -12.85
N VAL A 365 15.06 11.29 -12.10
CA VAL A 365 16.18 12.24 -12.27
C VAL A 365 17.51 11.54 -12.12
N LEU A 366 17.68 10.76 -11.06
CA LEU A 366 18.91 10.04 -10.78
C LEU A 366 19.13 8.90 -11.78
N SER A 367 18.11 8.13 -12.13
CA SER A 367 18.25 7.04 -13.11
C SER A 367 18.71 7.48 -14.50
N HIS A 368 18.43 8.72 -14.90
CA HIS A 368 18.73 9.19 -16.26
C HIS A 368 19.68 10.38 -16.30
N GLY A 369 20.16 10.88 -15.16
CA GLY A 369 21.03 12.06 -15.09
C GLY A 369 20.35 13.32 -15.64
N LEU A 370 19.13 13.60 -15.17
CA LEU A 370 18.34 14.77 -15.61
C LEU A 370 18.68 16.00 -14.77
N LEU A 371 18.22 17.19 -15.19
CA LEU A 371 18.37 18.45 -14.42
C LEU A 371 19.84 18.79 -14.08
N GLY A 372 20.78 18.40 -14.96
CA GLY A 372 22.20 18.70 -14.81
C GLY A 372 22.94 17.86 -13.76
N VAL A 373 22.32 16.83 -13.19
CA VAL A 373 23.03 15.87 -12.31
C VAL A 373 23.54 14.66 -13.08
N ALA A 374 24.65 14.08 -12.63
CA ALA A 374 25.15 12.81 -13.15
C ALA A 374 24.15 11.68 -12.86
N ALA A 375 24.02 10.73 -13.79
CA ALA A 375 23.17 9.58 -13.59
C ALA A 375 23.71 8.70 -12.45
N ASP A 376 22.83 8.37 -11.50
CA ASP A 376 23.01 7.33 -10.49
C ASP A 376 21.76 6.43 -10.46
N PRO A 377 21.68 5.44 -11.37
CA PRO A 377 20.56 4.52 -11.41
C PRO A 377 20.39 3.68 -10.15
N ALA A 378 21.46 3.39 -9.42
CA ALA A 378 21.39 2.61 -8.18
C ALA A 378 20.67 3.40 -7.08
N GLU A 379 20.99 4.70 -6.94
CA GLU A 379 20.24 5.59 -6.07
C GLU A 379 18.81 5.81 -6.58
N GLY A 380 18.62 5.94 -7.90
CA GLY A 380 17.30 6.05 -8.52
C GLY A 380 16.36 4.91 -8.12
N VAL A 381 16.85 3.67 -8.19
CA VAL A 381 16.12 2.46 -7.77
C VAL A 381 15.78 2.47 -6.27
N LYS A 382 16.66 3.00 -5.40
CA LYS A 382 16.37 3.12 -3.96
C LYS A 382 15.11 3.97 -3.73
N TRP A 383 14.97 5.09 -4.44
CA TRP A 383 13.79 5.95 -4.35
C TRP A 383 12.54 5.30 -4.95
N GLN A 384 12.68 4.60 -6.08
CA GLN A 384 11.55 3.83 -6.64
C GLN A 384 11.07 2.72 -5.69
N ARG A 385 11.98 2.00 -5.01
CA ARG A 385 11.61 1.03 -3.97
C ARG A 385 10.84 1.66 -2.81
N ALA A 386 11.25 2.85 -2.37
CA ALA A 386 10.56 3.58 -1.31
C ALA A 386 9.12 3.93 -1.70
N ALA A 387 8.91 4.41 -2.93
CA ALA A 387 7.58 4.72 -3.46
C ALA A 387 6.74 3.45 -3.70
N ALA A 388 7.33 2.39 -4.25
CA ALA A 388 6.66 1.11 -4.51
C ALA A 388 6.20 0.41 -3.23
N LYS A 389 6.93 0.55 -2.10
CA LYS A 389 6.50 0.03 -0.78
C LYS A 389 5.15 0.59 -0.32
N ARG A 390 4.76 1.76 -0.84
CA ARG A 390 3.45 2.40 -0.58
C ARG A 390 2.39 2.04 -1.63
N GLY A 391 2.69 1.09 -2.50
CA GLY A 391 1.77 0.57 -3.51
C GLY A 391 1.60 1.48 -4.74
N ASN A 392 2.59 2.33 -5.05
CA ASN A 392 2.50 3.19 -6.22
C ASN A 392 2.85 2.41 -7.51
N ALA A 393 1.87 2.30 -8.42
CA ALA A 393 2.01 1.52 -9.65
C ALA A 393 3.01 2.10 -10.66
N ILE A 394 3.30 3.40 -10.63
CA ILE A 394 4.33 4.02 -11.49
C ILE A 394 5.71 3.61 -10.99
N ALA A 395 5.96 3.68 -9.68
CA ALA A 395 7.21 3.23 -9.10
C ALA A 395 7.46 1.74 -9.33
N GLU A 396 6.42 0.91 -9.19
CA GLU A 396 6.49 -0.54 -9.49
C GLU A 396 6.82 -0.80 -10.97
N ASN A 397 6.21 -0.07 -11.90
CA ASN A 397 6.59 -0.12 -13.31
C ASN A 397 8.06 0.26 -13.53
N ASN A 398 8.52 1.34 -12.91
CA ASN A 398 9.90 1.79 -13.04
C ASN A 398 10.90 0.78 -12.47
N LEU A 399 10.52 0.06 -11.40
CA LEU A 399 11.32 -1.07 -10.89
C LEU A 399 11.33 -2.24 -11.87
N GLY A 400 10.19 -2.57 -12.48
CA GLY A 400 10.13 -3.57 -13.54
C GLY A 400 11.11 -3.25 -14.65
N TYR A 401 11.13 -1.99 -15.12
CA TYR A 401 12.06 -1.51 -16.13
C TYR A 401 13.53 -1.58 -15.68
N ALA A 402 13.82 -1.21 -14.43
CA ALA A 402 15.17 -1.28 -13.89
C ALA A 402 15.70 -2.73 -13.90
N TYR A 403 14.89 -3.70 -13.50
CA TYR A 403 15.25 -5.12 -13.53
C TYR A 403 15.30 -5.70 -14.95
N GLU A 404 14.43 -5.26 -15.86
CA GLU A 404 14.43 -5.68 -17.27
C GLU A 404 15.70 -5.22 -17.99
N THR A 405 16.16 -4.01 -17.71
CA THR A 405 17.30 -3.39 -18.39
C THR A 405 18.63 -3.54 -17.64
N GLY A 406 18.61 -3.94 -16.37
CA GLY A 406 19.79 -3.90 -15.51
C GLY A 406 20.22 -2.48 -15.11
N SER A 407 19.30 -1.52 -15.15
CA SER A 407 19.58 -0.13 -14.78
C SER A 407 19.55 0.06 -13.27
N GLY A 408 20.74 0.18 -12.65
CA GLY A 408 20.89 0.38 -11.20
C GLY A 408 20.71 -0.88 -10.35
N VAL A 409 20.45 -2.02 -10.99
CA VAL A 409 20.34 -3.35 -10.39
C VAL A 409 20.88 -4.39 -11.37
N ALA A 410 21.19 -5.60 -10.89
CA ALA A 410 21.45 -6.71 -11.80
C ALA A 410 20.20 -6.99 -12.65
N GLN A 411 20.40 -7.25 -13.94
CA GLN A 411 19.31 -7.61 -14.84
C GLN A 411 18.67 -8.93 -14.37
N ASP A 412 17.34 -8.93 -14.26
CA ASP A 412 16.55 -10.07 -13.82
C ASP A 412 15.13 -9.96 -14.39
N TYR A 413 14.84 -10.72 -15.44
CA TYR A 413 13.53 -10.71 -16.09
C TYR A 413 12.42 -11.32 -15.24
N ALA A 414 12.74 -12.23 -14.31
CA ALA A 414 11.73 -12.80 -13.42
C ALA A 414 11.31 -11.76 -12.37
N ALA A 415 12.28 -11.04 -11.80
CA ALA A 415 12.00 -9.91 -10.92
C ALA A 415 11.26 -8.77 -11.65
N ALA A 416 11.66 -8.47 -12.90
CA ALA A 416 10.97 -7.49 -13.74
C ALA A 416 9.49 -7.85 -13.92
N ARG A 417 9.22 -9.10 -14.29
CA ARG A 417 7.85 -9.63 -14.44
C ARG A 417 7.04 -9.46 -13.16
N ASP A 418 7.59 -9.80 -12.00
CA ASP A 418 6.88 -9.70 -10.72
C ASP A 418 6.51 -8.25 -10.37
N TRP A 419 7.40 -7.30 -10.66
CA TRP A 419 7.11 -5.87 -10.49
C TRP A 419 6.06 -5.37 -11.48
N TYR A 420 6.16 -5.76 -12.76
CA TYR A 420 5.16 -5.41 -13.75
C TYR A 420 3.79 -6.01 -13.44
N LEU A 421 3.70 -7.24 -12.92
CA LEU A 421 2.44 -7.85 -12.49
C LEU A 421 1.76 -7.02 -11.38
N ARG A 422 2.52 -6.54 -10.39
CA ARG A 422 1.98 -5.67 -9.34
C ARG A 422 1.44 -4.37 -9.93
N ALA A 423 2.22 -3.69 -10.76
CA ALA A 423 1.79 -2.45 -11.41
C ALA A 423 0.57 -2.66 -12.34
N ALA A 424 0.56 -3.73 -13.15
CA ALA A 424 -0.50 -4.08 -14.08
C ALA A 424 -1.81 -4.42 -13.38
N SER A 425 -1.75 -5.11 -12.23
CA SER A 425 -2.91 -5.41 -11.37
C SER A 425 -3.61 -4.16 -10.84
N ARG A 426 -2.89 -3.03 -10.78
CA ARG A 426 -3.40 -1.70 -10.41
C ARG A 426 -3.74 -0.82 -11.61
N GLY A 427 -3.80 -1.41 -12.81
CA GLY A 427 -4.18 -0.73 -14.04
C GLY A 427 -3.04 0.04 -14.74
N ASN A 428 -1.77 -0.13 -14.37
CA ASN A 428 -0.70 0.56 -15.10
C ASN A 428 -0.56 0.00 -16.54
N GLY A 429 -0.96 0.81 -17.53
CA GLY A 429 -0.92 0.42 -18.95
C GLY A 429 0.49 0.22 -19.52
N ASN A 430 1.51 0.94 -19.02
CA ASN A 430 2.90 0.73 -19.43
C ASN A 430 3.41 -0.61 -18.91
N ALA A 431 3.07 -0.97 -17.67
CA ALA A 431 3.45 -2.25 -17.09
C ALA A 431 2.75 -3.42 -17.80
N GLN A 432 1.49 -3.24 -18.22
CA GLN A 432 0.78 -4.23 -19.04
C GLN A 432 1.48 -4.43 -20.39
N ALA A 433 1.87 -3.35 -21.07
CA ALA A 433 2.63 -3.45 -22.31
C ALA A 433 3.99 -4.14 -22.11
N ALA A 434 4.77 -3.73 -21.10
CA ALA A 434 6.07 -4.34 -20.80
C ALA A 434 5.94 -5.83 -20.42
N LEU A 435 4.94 -6.18 -19.61
CA LEU A 435 4.64 -7.57 -19.26
C LEU A 435 4.25 -8.39 -20.49
N GLY A 436 3.50 -7.80 -21.42
CA GLY A 436 3.22 -8.41 -22.71
C GLY A 436 4.49 -8.72 -23.49
N GLY A 437 5.46 -7.80 -23.49
CA GLY A 437 6.78 -7.97 -24.13
C GLY A 437 7.59 -9.12 -23.51
N LEU A 438 7.56 -9.26 -22.18
CA LEU A 438 8.22 -10.39 -21.51
C LEU A 438 7.61 -11.74 -21.94
N TYR A 439 6.28 -11.83 -22.00
CA TYR A 439 5.60 -13.05 -22.48
C TYR A 439 5.83 -13.32 -23.97
N GLU A 440 5.82 -12.28 -24.81
CA GLU A 440 6.02 -12.41 -26.26
C GLU A 440 7.39 -12.99 -26.61
N HIS A 441 8.42 -12.66 -25.81
CA HIS A 441 9.80 -13.06 -26.05
C HIS A 441 10.31 -14.15 -25.12
N GLY A 442 9.51 -14.63 -24.17
CA GLY A 442 9.94 -15.64 -23.18
C GLY A 442 11.05 -15.13 -22.26
N LEU A 443 11.01 -13.86 -21.87
CA LEU A 443 12.00 -13.26 -20.98
C LEU A 443 11.57 -13.46 -19.52
N GLY A 444 12.35 -14.24 -18.77
CA GLY A 444 12.05 -14.58 -17.37
C GLY A 444 11.01 -15.68 -17.20
N GLY A 445 10.69 -16.42 -18.26
CA GLY A 445 9.76 -17.56 -18.28
C GLY A 445 9.61 -18.10 -19.71
N ASP A 446 8.56 -18.87 -19.96
CA ASP A 446 8.29 -19.38 -21.31
C ASP A 446 7.65 -18.34 -22.21
N GLN A 447 7.88 -18.48 -23.51
CA GLN A 447 7.20 -17.69 -24.52
C GLN A 447 5.70 -18.02 -24.54
N ASP A 448 4.85 -17.01 -24.39
CA ASP A 448 3.40 -17.16 -24.37
C ASP A 448 2.72 -16.00 -25.13
N PRO A 449 2.53 -16.14 -26.46
CA PRO A 449 1.94 -15.09 -27.28
C PRO A 449 0.46 -14.83 -26.94
N VAL A 450 -0.25 -15.79 -26.33
CA VAL A 450 -1.65 -15.62 -25.90
C VAL A 450 -1.71 -14.71 -24.68
N ARG A 451 -0.85 -14.95 -23.68
CA ARG A 451 -0.72 -14.02 -22.53
C ARG A 451 -0.20 -12.67 -22.95
N ALA A 452 0.74 -12.61 -23.88
CA ALA A 452 1.23 -11.35 -24.45
C ALA A 452 0.07 -10.53 -25.03
N ALA A 453 -0.73 -11.14 -25.91
CA ALA A 453 -1.89 -10.51 -26.49
C ALA A 453 -2.91 -10.02 -25.45
N ALA A 454 -3.19 -10.83 -24.43
CA ALA A 454 -4.09 -10.44 -23.34
C ALA A 454 -3.59 -9.18 -22.60
N GLN A 455 -2.29 -9.10 -22.29
CA GLN A 455 -1.70 -7.92 -21.65
C GLN A 455 -1.73 -6.69 -22.57
N TYR A 456 -1.38 -6.86 -23.85
CA TYR A 456 -1.47 -5.76 -24.82
C TYR A 456 -2.90 -5.28 -25.04
N GLN A 457 -3.91 -6.16 -24.99
CA GLN A 457 -5.32 -5.78 -25.02
C GLN A 457 -5.70 -4.90 -23.84
N MET A 458 -5.25 -5.24 -22.62
CA MET A 458 -5.47 -4.40 -21.44
C MET A 458 -4.79 -3.03 -21.58
N ALA A 459 -3.55 -3.00 -22.08
CA ALA A 459 -2.83 -1.76 -22.32
C ALA A 459 -3.54 -0.90 -23.41
N ALA A 460 -3.96 -1.53 -24.51
CA ALA A 460 -4.64 -0.88 -25.62
C ALA A 460 -6.02 -0.32 -25.25
N ALA A 461 -6.73 -0.98 -24.33
CA ALA A 461 -7.99 -0.48 -23.78
C ALA A 461 -7.82 0.87 -23.05
N GLN A 462 -6.61 1.15 -22.56
CA GLN A 462 -6.23 2.39 -21.89
C GLN A 462 -5.56 3.41 -22.84
N ASN A 463 -5.61 3.18 -24.15
CA ASN A 463 -4.90 3.96 -25.16
C ASN A 463 -3.38 3.99 -24.93
N ASN A 464 -2.80 2.91 -24.39
CA ASN A 464 -1.35 2.76 -24.37
C ASN A 464 -0.83 2.55 -25.80
N ALA A 465 0.01 3.46 -26.27
CA ALA A 465 0.53 3.47 -27.64
C ALA A 465 1.38 2.23 -27.98
N ASP A 466 2.24 1.79 -27.06
CA ASP A 466 3.09 0.61 -27.24
C ASP A 466 2.23 -0.67 -27.25
N GLY A 467 1.28 -0.79 -26.32
CA GLY A 467 0.30 -1.89 -26.29
C GLY A 467 -0.55 -1.97 -27.56
N LEU A 468 -1.02 -0.83 -28.08
CA LEU A 468 -1.75 -0.77 -29.37
C LEU A 468 -0.87 -1.26 -30.53
N TYR A 469 0.35 -0.78 -30.62
CA TYR A 469 1.30 -1.15 -31.68
C TYR A 469 1.65 -2.65 -31.62
N ARG A 470 1.96 -3.18 -30.43
CA ARG A 470 2.34 -4.58 -30.26
C ARG A 470 1.17 -5.53 -30.49
N LEU A 471 -0.03 -5.17 -30.04
CA LEU A 471 -1.24 -5.95 -30.35
C LEU A 471 -1.55 -5.96 -31.86
N ALA A 472 -1.34 -4.83 -32.54
CA ALA A 472 -1.48 -4.75 -34.00
C ALA A 472 -0.52 -5.70 -34.71
N ALA A 473 0.74 -5.75 -34.28
CA ALA A 473 1.74 -6.67 -34.81
C ALA A 473 1.35 -8.14 -34.59
N LEU A 474 0.80 -8.48 -33.43
CA LEU A 474 0.27 -9.84 -33.17
C LEU A 474 -0.91 -10.20 -34.08
N HIS A 475 -1.84 -9.28 -34.34
CA HIS A 475 -2.92 -9.49 -35.30
C HIS A 475 -2.43 -9.58 -36.76
N GLU A 476 -1.38 -8.86 -37.12
CA GLU A 476 -0.76 -8.94 -38.44
C GLU A 476 -0.12 -10.32 -38.67
N ALA A 477 0.58 -10.83 -37.65
CA ALA A 477 1.27 -12.11 -37.67
C ALA A 477 0.35 -13.33 -37.39
N GLY A 478 -0.78 -13.14 -36.70
CA GLY A 478 -1.63 -14.23 -36.21
C GLY A 478 -1.05 -14.98 -35.01
N LEU A 479 -0.26 -14.30 -34.17
CA LEU A 479 0.40 -14.89 -33.01
C LEU A 479 -0.39 -14.62 -31.74
N GLY A 480 -0.90 -15.67 -31.09
CA GLY A 480 -1.69 -15.54 -29.86
C GLY A 480 -3.10 -14.94 -30.03
N VAL A 481 -3.40 -14.43 -31.23
CA VAL A 481 -4.70 -13.88 -31.65
C VAL A 481 -5.01 -14.28 -33.09
N GLN A 482 -6.29 -14.20 -33.47
CA GLN A 482 -6.67 -14.41 -34.86
C GLN A 482 -6.03 -13.36 -35.77
N ARG A 483 -5.41 -13.84 -36.86
CA ARG A 483 -4.81 -12.97 -37.88
C ARG A 483 -5.87 -12.08 -38.50
N SER A 484 -5.66 -10.75 -38.47
CA SER A 484 -6.58 -9.77 -39.01
C SER A 484 -5.85 -8.51 -39.46
N ALA A 485 -5.73 -8.35 -40.78
CA ALA A 485 -5.11 -7.18 -41.42
C ALA A 485 -5.86 -5.87 -41.09
N SER A 486 -7.19 -5.89 -41.12
CA SER A 486 -8.03 -4.71 -40.83
C SER A 486 -7.95 -4.30 -39.36
N THR A 487 -7.93 -5.27 -38.43
CA THR A 487 -7.75 -5.00 -37.00
C THR A 487 -6.36 -4.41 -36.74
N ALA A 488 -5.31 -4.99 -37.33
CA ALA A 488 -3.95 -4.47 -37.22
C ALA A 488 -3.84 -3.03 -37.75
N ALA A 489 -4.38 -2.75 -38.94
CA ALA A 489 -4.40 -1.40 -39.51
C ALA A 489 -5.08 -0.38 -38.58
N ALA A 490 -6.26 -0.72 -38.04
CA ALA A 490 -6.99 0.16 -37.13
C ALA A 490 -6.21 0.45 -35.82
N MET A 491 -5.52 -0.56 -35.27
CA MET A 491 -4.70 -0.39 -34.08
C MET A 491 -3.43 0.43 -34.36
N TYR A 492 -2.74 0.20 -35.49
CA TYR A 492 -1.62 1.04 -35.90
C TYR A 492 -2.05 2.50 -36.11
N GLN A 493 -3.22 2.75 -36.72
CA GLN A 493 -3.78 4.10 -36.87
C GLN A 493 -4.02 4.77 -35.52
N ARG A 494 -4.58 4.04 -34.54
CA ARG A 494 -4.75 4.55 -33.17
C ARG A 494 -3.42 4.86 -32.50
N ALA A 495 -2.43 3.98 -32.58
CA ALA A 495 -1.10 4.21 -32.02
C ALA A 495 -0.39 5.40 -32.69
N ALA A 496 -0.49 5.54 -34.01
CA ALA A 496 0.09 6.67 -34.76
C ALA A 496 -0.61 8.01 -34.44
N ALA A 497 -1.92 7.98 -34.16
CA ALA A 497 -2.66 9.15 -33.68
C ALA A 497 -2.20 9.60 -32.27
N LEU A 498 -1.66 8.67 -31.46
CA LEU A 498 -1.03 8.94 -30.15
C LEU A 498 0.46 9.29 -30.26
N ASP A 499 0.92 9.67 -31.44
CA ASP A 499 2.31 10.03 -31.73
C ASP A 499 3.35 8.90 -31.54
N PHE A 500 2.96 7.64 -31.70
CA PHE A 500 3.87 6.51 -31.63
C PHE A 500 4.67 6.32 -32.93
N GLU A 501 5.97 6.60 -32.88
CA GLU A 501 6.85 6.63 -34.06
C GLU A 501 6.83 5.32 -34.86
N ALA A 502 6.94 4.16 -34.19
CA ALA A 502 7.00 2.86 -34.87
C ALA A 502 5.69 2.55 -35.63
N ALA A 503 4.54 2.95 -35.07
CA ALA A 503 3.25 2.80 -35.74
C ALA A 503 3.13 3.69 -36.98
N MET A 504 3.61 4.94 -36.89
CA MET A 504 3.65 5.85 -38.05
C MET A 504 4.51 5.26 -39.17
N ARG A 505 5.70 4.75 -38.86
CA ARG A 505 6.59 4.12 -39.85
C ARG A 505 5.95 2.88 -40.48
N ARG A 506 5.31 2.03 -39.67
CA ARG A 506 4.60 0.84 -40.17
C ARG A 506 3.43 1.19 -41.08
N LEU A 507 2.65 2.24 -40.75
CA LEU A 507 1.57 2.75 -41.61
C LEU A 507 2.09 3.37 -42.90
N ALA A 508 3.18 4.14 -42.84
CA ALA A 508 3.80 4.70 -44.04
C ALA A 508 4.16 3.59 -45.04
N SER A 509 4.81 2.52 -44.57
CA SER A 509 5.10 1.34 -45.41
C SER A 509 3.84 0.64 -45.89
N ALA A 510 2.78 0.57 -45.07
CA ALA A 510 1.54 -0.10 -45.46
C ALA A 510 0.80 0.64 -46.59
N TYR A 511 0.73 1.98 -46.51
CA TYR A 511 0.17 2.82 -47.58
C TYR A 511 1.05 2.87 -48.82
N GLU A 512 2.37 2.73 -48.70
CA GLU A 512 3.24 2.68 -49.88
C GLU A 512 3.07 1.38 -50.68
N LYS A 513 2.89 0.26 -49.98
CA LYS A 513 2.83 -1.09 -50.57
C LYS A 513 1.41 -1.63 -50.79
N GLY A 514 0.38 -0.97 -50.26
CA GLY A 514 -0.99 -1.50 -50.28
C GLY A 514 -1.19 -2.71 -49.37
N GLU A 515 -0.56 -2.72 -48.20
CA GLU A 515 -0.67 -3.82 -47.21
C GLU A 515 -1.81 -3.59 -46.23
N LEU A 516 -2.08 -4.58 -45.38
CA LEU A 516 -3.06 -4.52 -44.28
C LEU A 516 -4.50 -4.18 -44.73
N GLY A 517 -4.82 -4.39 -46.01
CA GLY A 517 -6.12 -4.01 -46.58
C GLY A 517 -6.26 -2.51 -46.86
N LEU A 518 -5.17 -1.74 -46.74
CA LEU A 518 -5.12 -0.34 -47.11
C LEU A 518 -4.83 -0.20 -48.62
N LYS A 519 -5.47 0.77 -49.27
CA LYS A 519 -5.15 1.11 -50.66
C LYS A 519 -3.83 1.89 -50.70
N PRO A 520 -3.00 1.69 -51.75
CA PRO A 520 -1.82 2.50 -51.93
C PRO A 520 -2.14 4.00 -51.94
N ASP A 521 -1.43 4.78 -51.11
CA ASP A 521 -1.58 6.22 -50.99
C ASP A 521 -0.22 6.86 -50.66
N ALA A 522 0.46 7.38 -51.69
CA ALA A 522 1.79 7.97 -51.55
C ALA A 522 1.79 9.24 -50.69
N ALA A 523 0.69 10.01 -50.68
CA ALA A 523 0.60 11.25 -49.91
C ALA A 523 0.48 10.95 -48.41
N LEU A 524 -0.40 10.00 -48.04
CA LEU A 524 -0.51 9.54 -46.66
C LEU A 524 0.76 8.83 -46.18
N ALA A 525 1.39 8.04 -47.05
CA ALA A 525 2.66 7.40 -46.73
C ALA A 525 3.75 8.43 -46.39
N SER A 526 3.91 9.47 -47.21
CA SER A 526 4.86 10.56 -46.95
C SER A 526 4.50 11.31 -45.67
N ALA A 527 3.22 11.67 -45.47
CA ALA A 527 2.79 12.43 -44.30
C ALA A 527 3.12 11.70 -42.98
N TRP A 528 2.90 10.39 -42.90
CA TRP A 528 3.24 9.60 -41.72
C TRP A 528 4.76 9.46 -41.53
N ARG A 529 5.52 9.29 -42.62
CA ARG A 529 6.98 9.23 -42.59
C ARG A 529 7.57 10.53 -42.05
N ASP A 530 7.15 11.66 -42.59
CA ASP A 530 7.62 12.98 -42.16
C ASP A 530 7.25 13.26 -40.70
N LYS A 531 6.06 12.83 -40.27
CA LYS A 531 5.63 12.96 -38.87
C LYS A 531 6.51 12.12 -37.94
N ALA A 532 6.84 10.89 -38.33
CA ALA A 532 7.73 10.01 -37.56
C ALA A 532 9.15 10.60 -37.46
N GLU A 533 9.67 11.17 -38.54
CA GLU A 533 10.99 11.82 -38.57
C GLU A 533 11.04 13.06 -37.68
N ARG A 534 10.03 13.93 -37.74
CA ARG A 534 9.92 15.07 -36.82
C ARG A 534 9.89 14.63 -35.37
N LYS A 535 9.17 13.54 -35.06
CA LYS A 535 9.10 12.98 -33.71
C LYS A 535 10.46 12.42 -33.27
N ALA A 536 11.16 11.71 -34.14
CA ALA A 536 12.48 11.15 -33.87
C ALA A 536 13.55 12.24 -33.65
N ALA A 537 13.41 13.38 -34.32
CA ALA A 537 14.31 14.53 -34.20
C ALA A 537 14.03 15.39 -32.95
N ALA A 538 12.88 15.23 -32.29
CA ALA A 538 12.55 15.99 -31.08
C ALA A 538 13.41 15.53 -29.89
N PRO A 539 13.81 16.45 -28.99
CA PRO A 539 14.49 16.07 -27.75
C PRO A 539 13.64 15.07 -26.95
N ARG A 540 14.23 13.93 -26.58
CA ARG A 540 13.49 12.81 -25.95
C ARG A 540 12.98 13.11 -24.53
N PHE A 541 13.47 14.15 -23.87
CA PHE A 541 13.11 14.50 -22.50
C PHE A 541 12.98 16.02 -22.33
N GLU A 542 11.76 16.55 -22.45
CA GLU A 542 11.40 17.83 -21.85
C GLU A 542 10.72 17.54 -20.51
N PHE A 543 11.23 18.15 -19.43
CA PHE A 543 10.80 17.91 -18.04
C PHE A 543 9.47 18.62 -17.69
N ARG A 544 8.54 18.75 -18.64
CA ARG A 544 7.28 19.49 -18.46
C ARG A 544 6.26 18.72 -17.63
#